data_AF-A0A9X4LAJ5-F1
#
_entry.id   AF-A0A9X4LAJ5-F1
#
_cell.length_a   1.000
_cell.length_b   1.000
_cell.length_c   1.000
_cell.angle_alpha   90.00
_cell.angle_beta   90.00
_cell.angle_gamma   90.00
#
_symmetry.space_group_name_H-M   'P 1'
#
loop_
_entity.id
_entity.type
_entity.pdbx_description
1 polymer ?
#
loop_
_entity_poly.entity_id
_entity_poly.type
_entity_poly.pdbx_seq_one_letter_code
_entity_poly.pdbx_strand_id
1 'polypeptide(L)' 'MFIYEVFVNLITKIFSALGTIAAINPCMGYFDEPEVPKEISKLYE' A
#
# COMPACT_ATOMS: atom_id res chain seq x y z
N MET A 1 35.33 3.94 -6.08
CA MET A 1 34.27 4.85 -5.61
C MET A 1 33.16 5.02 -6.65
N PHE A 2 33.48 5.36 -7.91
CA PHE A 2 32.48 5.58 -8.98
C PHE A 2 31.64 4.34 -9.37
N ILE A 3 32.28 3.18 -9.50
CA ILE A 3 31.59 1.92 -9.91
C ILE A 3 30.57 1.46 -8.84
N TYR A 4 30.88 1.72 -7.55
CA TYR A 4 30.00 1.37 -6.45
C TYR A 4 28.73 2.24 -6.45
N GLU A 5 28.86 3.55 -6.66
CA GLU A 5 27.71 4.45 -6.77
C GLU A 5 26.80 4.12 -7.96
N VAL A 6 27.39 3.77 -9.10
CA VAL A 6 26.61 3.36 -10.29
C VAL A 6 25.82 2.08 -10.01
N PHE A 7 26.43 1.11 -9.33
CA PHE A 7 25.77 -0.15 -8.96
C PHE A 7 24.62 0.05 -7.97
N VAL A 8 24.85 0.85 -6.92
CA VAL A 8 23.81 1.19 -5.93
C VAL A 8 22.67 2.00 -6.57
N ASN A 9 22.97 2.93 -7.48
CA ASN A 9 21.96 3.67 -8.22
C ASN A 9 21.13 2.78 -9.16
N LEU A 10 21.72 1.74 -9.74
CA LEU A 10 20.97 0.80 -10.58
C LEU A 10 19.98 -0.02 -9.76
N ILE A 11 20.42 -0.55 -8.62
CA ILE A 11 19.59 -1.34 -7.71
C ILE A 11 18.43 -0.50 -7.17
N THR A 12 18.71 0.70 -6.68
CA THR A 12 17.68 1.60 -6.12
C THR A 12 16.63 1.98 -7.16
N LYS A 13 17.01 2.18 -8.43
CA LYS A 13 16.05 2.41 -9.51
C LYS A 13 15.14 1.21 -9.77
N ILE A 14 15.68 -0.01 -9.75
CA ILE A 14 14.89 -1.23 -9.93
C ILE A 14 13.89 -1.39 -8.80
N PHE A 15 14.34 -1.26 -7.54
CA PHE A 15 13.46 -1.38 -6.38
C PHE A 15 12.45 -0.23 -6.27
N SER A 16 12.80 0.98 -6.70
CA SER A 16 11.86 2.10 -6.77
C SER A 16 10.78 1.87 -7.83
N ALA A 17 11.15 1.38 -9.01
CA ALA A 17 10.17 1.01 -10.04
C ALA A 17 9.25 -0.12 -9.56
N LEU A 18 9.82 -1.17 -8.95
CA LEU A 18 9.05 -2.26 -8.36
C LEU A 18 8.13 -1.78 -7.23
N GLY A 19 8.59 -0.90 -6.34
CA GLY A 19 7.76 -0.32 -5.27
C GLY A 19 6.65 0.59 -5.79
N THR A 20 6.85 1.25 -6.94
CA THR A 20 5.82 2.06 -7.59
C THR A 20 4.75 1.19 -8.27
N ILE A 21 5.17 0.06 -8.88
CA ILE A 21 4.24 -0.90 -9.52
C ILE A 21 3.51 -1.73 -8.46
N ALA A 22 4.23 -2.14 -7.42
CA ALA A 22 3.72 -2.83 -6.25
C ALA A 22 3.17 -1.86 -5.20
N ALA A 23 2.84 -0.61 -5.58
CA ALA A 23 2.02 0.30 -4.79
C ALA A 23 0.58 -0.23 -4.72
N ILE A 24 0.45 -1.47 -4.23
CA ILE A 24 -0.75 -2.03 -3.67
C ILE A 24 -1.00 -1.17 -2.46
N ASN A 25 -2.05 -0.36 -2.51
CA ASN A 25 -2.50 0.40 -1.35
C ASN A 25 -2.81 -0.65 -0.25
N PRO A 26 -2.02 -0.72 0.83
CA PRO A 26 -2.18 -1.75 1.85
C PRO A 26 -3.53 -1.63 2.56
N CYS A 27 -4.20 -0.49 2.44
CA CYS A 27 -5.54 -0.27 2.96
C CYS A 27 -6.63 -0.85 2.06
N MET A 28 -6.39 -1.20 0.78
CA MET A 28 -7.42 -1.74 -0.12
C MET A 28 -7.96 -3.12 0.30
N GLY A 29 -7.22 -3.88 1.12
CA GLY A 29 -7.58 -5.25 1.49
C GLY A 29 -8.43 -5.39 2.75
N TYR A 30 -8.64 -4.31 3.51
CA TYR A 30 -9.37 -4.32 4.78
C TYR A 30 -10.67 -3.50 4.74
N PHE A 31 -11.15 -3.14 3.54
CA PHE A 31 -12.39 -2.37 3.33
C PHE A 31 -13.62 -3.21 2.96
N ASP A 32 -13.56 -4.54 3.11
CA ASP A 32 -14.80 -5.28 3.44
C ASP A 32 -15.09 -5.06 4.93
N GLU A 33 -15.22 -3.79 5.33
CA GLU A 33 -15.76 -3.48 6.65
C GLU A 33 -17.16 -4.10 6.69
N PRO A 34 -17.46 -4.97 7.69
CA PRO A 34 -18.78 -5.55 7.81
C PRO A 34 -19.80 -4.41 7.91
N GLU A 35 -20.87 -4.49 7.13
CA GLU A 35 -21.96 -3.51 7.19
C GLU A 35 -22.41 -3.34 8.65
N VAL A 36 -22.52 -2.09 9.10
CA VAL A 36 -22.89 -1.79 10.48
C VAL A 36 -24.27 -2.43 10.78
N PRO A 37 -24.38 -3.29 11.81
CA PRO A 37 -25.62 -3.97 12.12
C PRO A 37 -26.80 -3.00 12.33
N LYS A 38 -27.99 -3.42 11.92
CA LYS A 38 -29.22 -2.59 12.01
C LYS A 38 -29.56 -2.24 13.45
N GLU A 39 -29.20 -3.11 14.39
CA GLU A 39 -29.40 -3.02 15.83
C GLU A 39 -28.70 -1.81 16.47
N ILE A 40 -27.61 -1.34 15.88
CA ILE A 40 -26.83 -0.18 16.39
C ILE A 40 -26.86 1.03 15.45
N SER A 41 -27.31 0.87 14.20
CA SER A 41 -27.49 2.00 13.28
C SER A 41 -28.83 2.72 13.48
N LYS A 42 -29.83 2.05 14.08
CA LYS A 42 -31.18 2.59 14.36
C LYS A 42 -31.41 2.84 15.86
N LEU A 43 -30.50 3.56 16.52
CA LEU A 43 -30.63 3.88 17.95
C LEU A 43 -31.67 4.97 18.26
N TYR A 44 -32.18 5.67 17.23
CA TYR A 44 -33.04 6.85 17.36
C TYR A 44 -34.39 6.68 16.65
N GLU A 45 -34.78 5.45 16.27
CA GLU A 45 -36.14 5.13 15.83
C GLU A 45 -37.09 4.88 17.01
#